data_AF-A0A0M1J3A0-F1
#
_entry.id   AF-A0A0M1J3A0-F1
#
_cell.length_a   1.000
_cell.length_b   1.000
_cell.length_c   1.000
_cell.angle_alpha   90.00
_cell.angle_beta   90.00
_cell.angle_gamma   90.00
#
_symmetry.space_group_name_H-M   'P 1'
#
loop_
_entity.id
_entity.type
_entity.pdbx_description
1 polymer ?
#
loop_
_entity_poly.entity_id
_entity_poly.type
_entity_poly.pdbx_seq_one_letter_code
_entity_poly.pdbx_strand_id
1 'polypeptide(L)'
;KLVNSMARLDAVTTEQISQLTSANKVQTDQFEGLRRLLLGMVEDARAILVILAGRLHLLRASKNLTTEIQRQLALETQRIYSPLANRLGIWQIKWELEDMSLRFLEPAEYKRIANLLDGKRTERERYIGQVISILRDKFAESGIKASISGRPKHIYSIWRKMSRKKVDFDQIFDVRAVRVLVDTVADCYAALGIAHGLWQHIPGEFDDYIATPKANFYQSIHTAVAGPESGMPVEIQIR
;
A
#
# COMPACT_ATOMS: atom_id res chain seq x y z
N LYS A 1 -7.87 4.31 -30.38
CA LYS A 1 -7.72 3.08 -29.56
C LYS A 1 -8.18 3.32 -28.11
N LEU A 2 -7.53 4.20 -27.33
CA LEU A 2 -7.94 4.55 -25.96
C LEU A 2 -9.41 5.01 -25.82
N VAL A 3 -9.88 5.91 -26.68
CA VAL A 3 -11.27 6.40 -26.68
C VAL A 3 -12.28 5.26 -26.89
N ASN A 4 -11.97 4.30 -27.76
CA ASN A 4 -12.84 3.15 -28.01
C ASN A 4 -12.81 2.16 -26.84
N SER A 5 -11.66 2.00 -26.17
CA SER A 5 -11.54 1.21 -24.95
C SER A 5 -12.32 1.85 -23.79
N MET A 6 -12.24 3.18 -23.64
CA MET A 6 -13.01 3.93 -22.64
C MET A 6 -14.52 3.85 -22.89
N ALA A 7 -14.98 4.02 -24.13
CA ALA A 7 -16.40 3.90 -24.47
C ALA A 7 -16.96 2.49 -24.22
N ARG A 8 -16.17 1.44 -24.47
CA ARG A 8 -16.53 0.06 -24.11
C ARG A 8 -16.55 -0.15 -22.59
N LEU A 9 -15.62 0.47 -21.87
CA LEU A 9 -15.54 0.38 -20.41
C LEU A 9 -16.69 1.13 -19.73
N ASP A 10 -17.05 2.33 -20.17
CA ASP A 10 -18.20 3.06 -19.61
C ASP A 10 -19.52 2.30 -19.82
N ALA A 11 -19.71 1.67 -20.98
CA ALA A 11 -20.89 0.84 -21.26
C ALA A 11 -20.95 -0.40 -20.35
N VAL A 12 -19.83 -1.11 -20.19
CA VAL A 12 -19.76 -2.34 -19.37
C VAL A 12 -19.80 -2.04 -17.87
N THR A 13 -19.07 -1.00 -17.43
CA THR A 13 -19.02 -0.62 -16.02
C THR A 13 -20.37 -0.07 -15.57
N THR A 14 -20.98 0.87 -16.28
CA THR A 14 -22.25 1.47 -15.81
C THR A 14 -23.39 0.46 -15.74
N GLU A 15 -23.52 -0.43 -16.74
CA GLU A 15 -24.66 -1.35 -16.85
C GLU A 15 -24.49 -2.58 -15.94
N GLN A 16 -23.30 -3.18 -15.87
CA GLN A 16 -23.06 -4.33 -14.99
C GLN A 16 -22.88 -3.92 -13.53
N ILE A 17 -22.28 -2.77 -13.22
CA ILE A 17 -22.15 -2.29 -11.82
C ILE A 17 -23.52 -1.90 -11.27
N SER A 18 -24.40 -1.30 -12.10
CA SER A 18 -25.79 -1.04 -11.71
C SER A 18 -26.57 -2.33 -11.42
N GLN A 19 -26.33 -3.42 -12.17
CA GLN A 19 -26.98 -4.70 -11.93
C GLN A 19 -26.41 -5.43 -10.70
N LEU A 20 -25.10 -5.31 -10.45
CA LEU A 20 -24.39 -5.90 -9.30
C LEU A 20 -24.77 -5.27 -7.95
N THR A 21 -25.13 -3.98 -7.93
CA THR A 21 -25.54 -3.27 -6.71
C THR A 21 -27.02 -3.45 -6.36
N SER A 22 -27.88 -3.76 -7.34
CA SER A 22 -29.33 -3.94 -7.14
C SER A 22 -29.75 -5.30 -6.53
N ALA A 23 -28.87 -6.30 -6.47
CA ALA A 23 -29.19 -7.61 -5.92
C ALA A 23 -28.57 -7.79 -4.52
N ASN A 24 -29.42 -7.79 -3.48
CA ASN A 24 -29.09 -8.00 -2.06
C ASN A 24 -28.47 -9.38 -1.70
N LYS A 25 -27.91 -10.11 -2.68
CA LYS A 25 -27.13 -11.34 -2.49
C LYS A 25 -25.92 -11.30 -3.41
N VAL A 26 -24.90 -10.58 -2.95
CA VAL A 26 -23.59 -10.51 -3.61
C VAL A 26 -22.91 -11.88 -3.54
N GLN A 27 -22.96 -12.65 -4.64
CA GLN A 27 -22.12 -13.83 -4.82
C GLN A 27 -20.71 -13.39 -5.23
N THR A 28 -19.70 -13.95 -4.57
CA THR A 28 -18.27 -13.79 -4.86
C THR A 28 -17.91 -14.03 -6.32
N ASP A 29 -18.65 -14.90 -7.01
CA ASP A 29 -18.40 -15.31 -8.39
C ASP A 29 -18.64 -14.18 -9.41
N GLN A 30 -19.58 -13.27 -9.12
CA GLN A 30 -19.87 -12.15 -10.02
C GLN A 30 -18.76 -11.09 -10.02
N PHE A 31 -18.07 -10.93 -8.88
CA PHE A 31 -16.91 -10.05 -8.76
C PHE A 31 -15.66 -10.64 -9.43
N GLU A 32 -15.52 -11.97 -9.43
CA GLU A 32 -14.49 -12.64 -10.23
C GLU A 32 -14.74 -12.49 -11.72
N GLY A 33 -16.00 -12.59 -12.18
CA GLY A 33 -16.39 -12.36 -13.57
C GLY A 33 -16.02 -10.97 -14.06
N LEU A 34 -16.38 -9.93 -13.30
CA LEU A 34 -15.99 -8.54 -13.62
C LEU A 34 -14.47 -8.36 -13.57
N ARG A 35 -13.78 -8.97 -12.60
CA ARG A 35 -12.31 -8.94 -12.52
C ARG A 35 -11.68 -9.59 -13.75
N ARG A 36 -12.16 -10.75 -14.21
CA ARG A 36 -11.70 -11.44 -15.42
C ARG A 36 -11.99 -10.63 -16.68
N LEU A 37 -13.15 -9.98 -16.76
CA LEU A 37 -13.54 -9.12 -17.87
C LEU A 37 -12.65 -7.88 -17.97
N LEU A 38 -12.45 -7.17 -16.86
CA LEU A 38 -11.54 -6.01 -16.81
C LEU A 38 -10.10 -6.40 -17.13
N LEU A 39 -9.69 -7.64 -16.82
CA LEU A 39 -8.38 -8.19 -17.17
C LEU A 39 -8.27 -8.62 -18.64
N GLY A 40 -9.34 -9.13 -19.24
CA GLY A 40 -9.39 -9.44 -20.67
C GLY A 40 -9.34 -8.18 -21.56
N MET A 41 -9.68 -7.02 -21.01
CA MET A 41 -9.64 -5.72 -21.68
C MET A 41 -8.31 -4.96 -21.51
N VAL A 42 -7.28 -5.60 -20.93
CA VAL A 42 -5.94 -5.03 -20.59
C VAL A 42 -5.08 -4.71 -21.83
N GLU A 43 -5.61 -4.75 -23.05
CA GLU A 43 -4.85 -4.29 -24.23
C GLU A 43 -4.41 -2.82 -24.13
N ASP A 44 -5.02 -2.02 -23.24
CA ASP A 44 -4.52 -0.68 -22.92
C ASP A 44 -4.54 -0.38 -21.41
N ALA A 45 -3.40 -0.60 -20.74
CA ALA A 45 -3.20 -0.28 -19.32
C ALA A 45 -3.50 1.20 -18.97
N ARG A 46 -3.41 2.12 -19.95
CA ARG A 46 -3.72 3.54 -19.74
C ARG A 46 -5.20 3.77 -19.50
N ALA A 47 -6.08 3.00 -20.15
CA ALA A 47 -7.52 3.11 -19.94
C ALA A 47 -7.89 2.73 -18.49
N ILE A 48 -7.28 1.67 -17.96
CA ILE A 48 -7.50 1.27 -16.57
C ILE A 48 -6.96 2.32 -15.59
N LEU A 49 -5.81 2.94 -15.90
CA LEU A 49 -5.27 4.02 -15.08
C LEU A 49 -6.25 5.20 -14.99
N VAL A 50 -6.86 5.61 -16.11
CA VAL A 50 -7.88 6.68 -16.14
C VAL A 50 -9.09 6.30 -15.27
N ILE A 51 -9.56 5.07 -15.36
CA ILE A 51 -10.68 4.57 -14.54
C ILE A 51 -10.35 4.59 -13.05
N LEU A 52 -9.16 4.12 -12.67
CA LEU A 52 -8.70 4.12 -11.28
C LEU A 52 -8.58 5.55 -10.73
N ALA A 53 -8.07 6.48 -11.54
CA ALA A 53 -7.99 7.89 -11.19
C ALA A 53 -9.39 8.52 -11.03
N GLY A 54 -10.32 8.23 -11.94
CA GLY A 54 -11.72 8.67 -11.84
C GLY A 54 -12.40 8.14 -10.59
N ARG A 55 -12.22 6.86 -10.27
CA ARG A 55 -12.76 6.25 -9.04
C ARG A 55 -12.20 6.90 -7.78
N LEU A 56 -10.90 7.16 -7.75
CA LEU A 56 -10.26 7.85 -6.63
C LEU A 56 -10.80 9.27 -6.48
N HIS A 57 -10.99 10.00 -7.58
CA HIS A 57 -11.60 11.33 -7.56
C HIS A 57 -13.02 11.30 -6.99
N LEU A 58 -13.85 10.34 -7.41
CA LEU A 58 -15.22 10.16 -6.89
C LEU A 58 -15.23 9.93 -5.38
N LEU A 59 -14.34 9.07 -4.86
CA LEU A 59 -14.20 8.85 -3.42
C LEU A 59 -13.79 10.13 -2.66
N ARG A 60 -12.91 10.96 -3.24
CA ARG A 60 -12.53 12.26 -2.65
C ARG A 60 -13.68 13.24 -2.62
N ALA A 61 -14.51 13.25 -3.66
CA ALA A 61 -15.68 14.12 -3.76
C ALA A 61 -16.90 13.64 -2.94
N SER A 62 -16.95 12.37 -2.52
CA SER A 62 -18.15 11.77 -1.91
C SER A 62 -18.42 12.18 -0.46
N LYS A 63 -17.62 13.07 0.14
CA LYS A 63 -17.72 13.46 1.57
C LYS A 63 -19.11 14.00 1.97
N ASN A 64 -19.81 14.65 1.04
CA ASN A 64 -21.12 15.28 1.30
C ASN A 64 -22.31 14.42 0.83
N LEU A 65 -22.06 13.24 0.27
CA LEU A 65 -23.12 12.32 -0.14
C LEU A 65 -23.72 11.60 1.07
N THR A 66 -24.86 10.93 0.88
CA THR A 66 -25.48 10.12 1.93
C THR A 66 -24.57 8.95 2.31
N THR A 67 -24.66 8.52 3.57
CA THR A 67 -23.87 7.40 4.11
C THR A 67 -24.03 6.13 3.28
N GLU A 68 -25.22 5.87 2.75
CA GLU A 68 -25.49 4.71 1.92
C GLU A 68 -24.66 4.73 0.63
N ILE A 69 -24.66 5.85 -0.09
CA ILE A 69 -23.88 6.02 -1.32
C ILE A 69 -22.38 5.93 -1.02
N GLN A 70 -21.92 6.54 0.08
CA GLN A 70 -20.52 6.45 0.50
C GLN A 70 -20.09 5.00 0.76
N ARG A 71 -20.91 4.22 1.46
CA ARG A 71 -20.63 2.81 1.77
C ARG A 71 -20.63 1.94 0.52
N GLN A 72 -21.58 2.14 -0.39
CA GLN A 72 -21.60 1.43 -1.67
C GLN A 72 -20.35 1.71 -2.50
N LEU A 73 -19.99 2.99 -2.67
CA LEU A 73 -18.80 3.41 -3.41
C LEU A 73 -17.51 2.82 -2.81
N ALA A 74 -17.41 2.82 -1.48
CA ALA A 74 -16.28 2.27 -0.76
C ALA A 74 -16.19 0.73 -0.86
N LEU A 75 -17.33 0.03 -0.77
CA LEU A 75 -17.39 -1.42 -0.90
C LEU A 75 -16.95 -1.87 -2.30
N GLU A 76 -17.47 -1.18 -3.32
CA GLU A 76 -17.12 -1.41 -4.71
C GLU A 76 -15.61 -1.15 -4.94
N THR A 77 -15.11 -0.03 -4.43
CA THR A 77 -13.69 0.32 -4.49
C THR A 77 -12.82 -0.77 -3.88
N GLN A 78 -13.13 -1.19 -2.65
CA GLN A 78 -12.36 -2.19 -1.94
C GLN A 78 -12.36 -3.56 -2.66
N ARG A 79 -13.46 -3.93 -3.31
CA ARG A 79 -13.62 -5.26 -3.95
C ARG A 79 -13.10 -5.34 -5.38
N ILE A 80 -13.17 -4.24 -6.13
CA ILE A 80 -12.85 -4.21 -7.57
C ILE A 80 -11.60 -3.38 -7.81
N TYR A 81 -11.64 -2.10 -7.44
CA TYR A 81 -10.64 -1.12 -7.86
C TYR A 81 -9.32 -1.24 -7.10
N SER A 82 -9.33 -1.45 -5.77
CA SER A 82 -8.10 -1.67 -5.00
C SER A 82 -7.34 -2.93 -5.44
N PRO A 83 -7.99 -4.11 -5.65
CA PRO A 83 -7.32 -5.28 -6.21
C PRO A 83 -6.80 -5.07 -7.63
N LEU A 84 -7.52 -4.32 -8.47
CA LEU A 84 -7.08 -3.99 -9.82
C LEU A 84 -5.81 -3.11 -9.80
N ALA A 85 -5.80 -2.06 -8.99
CA ALA A 85 -4.62 -1.22 -8.77
C ALA A 85 -3.43 -2.02 -8.24
N ASN A 86 -3.67 -2.97 -7.32
CA ASN A 86 -2.63 -3.86 -6.80
C ASN A 86 -2.01 -4.73 -7.91
N ARG A 87 -2.85 -5.27 -8.81
CA ARG A 87 -2.40 -6.16 -9.89
C ARG A 87 -1.59 -5.43 -10.96
N LEU A 88 -1.92 -4.17 -11.22
CA LEU A 88 -1.14 -3.29 -12.11
C LEU A 88 0.13 -2.74 -11.45
N GLY A 89 0.39 -3.04 -10.18
CA GLY A 89 1.56 -2.53 -9.45
C GLY A 89 1.47 -1.02 -9.12
N ILE A 90 0.31 -0.39 -9.32
CA ILE A 90 0.10 1.05 -9.08
C ILE A 90 -0.20 1.26 -7.59
N TRP A 91 0.84 1.07 -6.78
CA TRP A 91 0.71 1.12 -5.33
C TRP A 91 0.14 2.43 -4.85
N GLN A 92 0.54 3.56 -5.43
CA GLN A 92 0.10 4.89 -4.99
C GLN A 92 -1.42 5.05 -5.00
N ILE A 93 -2.07 4.62 -6.08
CA ILE A 93 -3.53 4.68 -6.18
C ILE A 93 -4.17 3.65 -5.27
N LYS A 94 -3.60 2.44 -5.21
CA LYS A 94 -4.13 1.35 -4.37
C LYS A 94 -4.29 1.76 -2.91
N TRP A 95 -3.23 2.27 -2.27
CA TRP A 95 -3.30 2.57 -0.83
C TRP A 95 -4.28 3.69 -0.53
N GLU A 96 -4.38 4.66 -1.43
CA GLU A 96 -5.33 5.75 -1.26
C GLU A 96 -6.77 5.24 -1.39
N LEU A 97 -7.07 4.44 -2.43
CA LEU A 97 -8.38 3.78 -2.56
C LEU A 97 -8.73 2.95 -1.32
N GLU A 98 -7.76 2.20 -0.76
CA GLU A 98 -7.94 1.39 0.44
C GLU A 98 -8.23 2.24 1.70
N ASP A 99 -7.43 3.28 1.96
CA ASP A 99 -7.62 4.16 3.12
C ASP A 99 -8.95 4.91 3.05
N MET A 100 -9.33 5.40 1.86
CA MET A 100 -10.61 6.06 1.64
C MET A 100 -11.79 5.11 1.80
N SER A 101 -11.65 3.87 1.31
CA SER A 101 -12.69 2.85 1.50
C SER A 101 -12.88 2.54 2.98
N LEU A 102 -11.80 2.37 3.74
CA LEU A 102 -11.87 2.13 5.19
C LEU A 102 -12.57 3.29 5.92
N ARG A 103 -12.27 4.53 5.53
CA ARG A 103 -12.87 5.72 6.13
C ARG A 103 -14.40 5.72 6.05
N PHE A 104 -14.98 5.19 4.98
CA PHE A 104 -16.43 5.12 4.80
C PHE A 104 -17.04 3.82 5.31
N LEU A 105 -16.32 2.70 5.24
CA LEU A 105 -16.80 1.39 5.69
C LEU A 105 -16.73 1.24 7.21
N GLU A 106 -15.63 1.68 7.82
CA GLU A 106 -15.31 1.53 9.25
C GLU A 106 -14.80 2.87 9.85
N PRO A 107 -15.65 3.91 9.91
CA PRO A 107 -15.22 5.27 10.28
C PRO A 107 -14.65 5.37 11.71
N ALA A 108 -15.15 4.55 12.64
CA ALA A 108 -14.67 4.53 14.02
C ALA A 108 -13.23 3.99 14.10
N GLU A 109 -12.96 2.86 13.46
CA GLU A 109 -11.61 2.27 13.40
C GLU A 109 -10.61 3.16 12.66
N TYR A 110 -11.04 3.76 11.54
CA TYR A 110 -10.22 4.71 10.81
C TYR A 110 -9.78 5.88 11.71
N LYS A 111 -10.72 6.50 12.44
CA LYS A 111 -10.43 7.60 13.37
C LYS A 111 -9.55 7.16 14.53
N ARG A 112 -9.82 5.97 15.09
CA ARG A 112 -9.03 5.39 16.20
C ARG A 112 -7.56 5.25 15.79
N ILE A 113 -7.29 4.62 14.64
CA ILE A 113 -5.93 4.40 14.15
C ILE A 113 -5.27 5.73 13.75
N ALA A 114 -6.01 6.65 13.13
CA ALA A 114 -5.50 7.98 12.79
C ALA A 114 -5.02 8.74 14.03
N ASN A 115 -5.80 8.74 15.12
CA ASN A 115 -5.43 9.41 16.37
C ASN A 115 -4.22 8.76 17.04
N LEU A 116 -4.15 7.42 17.04
CA LEU A 116 -2.98 6.68 17.55
C LEU A 116 -1.70 6.99 16.76
N LEU A 117 -1.82 7.13 15.44
CA LEU A 117 -0.70 7.49 14.57
C LEU A 117 -0.23 8.94 14.77
N ASP A 118 -1.15 9.85 15.08
CA ASP A 118 -0.85 11.27 15.29
C ASP A 118 -0.20 11.49 16.67
N GLY A 119 -0.71 10.83 17.72
CA GLY A 119 -0.14 10.93 19.07
C GLY A 119 1.32 10.48 19.17
N LYS A 120 1.78 9.57 18.31
CA LYS A 120 3.17 9.09 18.25
C LYS A 120 3.99 9.71 17.12
N ARG A 121 3.47 10.72 16.42
CA ARG A 121 4.07 11.27 15.19
C ARG A 121 5.46 11.84 15.44
N THR A 122 5.59 12.73 16.42
CA THR A 122 6.86 13.43 16.72
C THR A 122 7.96 12.45 17.13
N GLU A 123 7.62 11.46 17.96
CA GLU A 123 8.56 10.42 18.37
C GLU A 123 9.02 9.56 17.19
N ARG A 124 8.08 9.15 16.34
CA ARG A 124 8.37 8.39 15.13
C ARG A 124 9.23 9.17 14.16
N GLU A 125 8.90 10.44 13.88
CA GLU A 125 9.66 11.28 12.94
C GLU A 125 11.11 11.49 13.43
N ARG A 126 11.30 11.71 14.73
CA ARG A 126 12.63 11.82 15.35
C ARG A 126 13.43 10.52 15.20
N TYR A 127 12.83 9.39 15.57
CA TYR A 127 13.47 8.07 15.48
C TYR A 127 13.84 7.72 14.03
N ILE A 128 12.92 7.93 13.09
CA ILE A 128 13.17 7.71 11.66
C ILE A 128 14.28 8.65 11.16
N GLY A 129 14.30 9.91 11.60
CA GLY A 129 15.37 10.85 11.28
C GLY A 129 16.74 10.35 11.73
N GLN A 130 16.83 9.79 12.94
CA GLN A 130 18.06 9.20 13.47
C GLN A 130 18.51 7.98 12.64
N VAL A 131 17.60 7.04 12.35
CA VAL A 131 17.91 5.86 11.51
C VAL A 131 18.39 6.29 10.13
N ILE A 132 17.72 7.26 9.50
CA ILE A 132 18.10 7.81 8.20
C ILE A 132 19.49 8.44 8.24
N SER A 133 19.81 9.20 9.29
CA SER A 133 21.14 9.82 9.44
C SER A 133 22.23 8.75 9.50
N ILE A 134 22.07 7.76 10.37
CA ILE A 134 23.06 6.69 10.55
C ILE A 134 23.27 5.90 9.26
N LEU A 135 22.18 5.52 8.57
CA LEU A 135 22.28 4.81 7.29
C LEU A 135 22.95 5.67 6.22
N ARG A 136 22.62 6.96 6.14
CA ARG A 136 23.19 7.88 5.16
C ARG A 136 24.71 7.99 5.34
N ASP A 137 25.16 8.17 6.57
CA ASP A 137 26.59 8.31 6.88
C ASP A 137 27.34 7.02 6.51
N LYS A 138 26.77 5.86 6.86
CA LYS A 138 27.38 4.55 6.58
C LYS A 138 27.39 4.18 5.10
N PHE A 139 26.35 4.52 4.36
CA PHE A 139 26.33 4.35 2.91
C PHE A 139 27.35 5.28 2.23
N ALA A 140 27.49 6.52 2.69
CA ALA A 140 28.49 7.45 2.18
C ALA A 140 29.93 6.96 2.44
N GLU A 141 30.24 6.48 3.65
CA GLU A 141 31.53 5.85 3.99
C GLU A 141 31.86 4.66 3.07
N SER A 142 30.83 3.91 2.65
CA SER A 142 30.97 2.72 1.79
C SER A 142 30.87 3.04 0.29
N GLY A 143 30.75 4.31 -0.09
CA GLY A 143 30.64 4.75 -1.49
C GLY A 143 29.29 4.45 -2.17
N ILE A 144 28.26 4.06 -1.41
CA ILE A 144 26.93 3.76 -1.94
C ILE A 144 26.12 5.04 -2.05
N LYS A 145 25.69 5.38 -3.28
CA LYS A 145 24.73 6.46 -3.51
C LYS A 145 23.33 5.95 -3.24
N ALA A 146 22.70 6.46 -2.19
CA ALA A 146 21.36 6.05 -1.79
C ALA A 146 20.47 7.24 -1.45
N SER A 147 19.21 7.20 -1.88
CA SER A 147 18.16 8.10 -1.42
C SER A 147 17.35 7.42 -0.32
N ILE A 148 17.40 7.97 0.89
CA ILE A 148 16.76 7.38 2.07
C ILE A 148 15.61 8.27 2.53
N SER A 149 14.42 7.69 2.72
CA SER A 149 13.23 8.40 3.21
C SER A 149 12.42 7.56 4.18
N GLY A 150 11.73 8.23 5.10
CA GLY A 150 10.75 7.60 5.98
C GLY A 150 9.51 7.19 5.19
N ARG A 151 9.04 5.96 5.38
CA ARG A 151 7.81 5.45 4.76
C ARG A 151 6.67 5.44 5.79
N PRO A 152 5.71 6.37 5.73
CA PRO A 152 4.52 6.26 6.55
C PRO A 152 3.72 5.03 6.14
N LYS A 153 3.21 4.26 7.10
CA LYS A 153 2.26 3.19 6.82
C LYS A 153 0.85 3.73 6.66
N HIS A 154 0.15 3.17 5.69
CA HIS A 154 -1.22 3.50 5.37
C HIS A 154 -2.18 2.88 6.40
N ILE A 155 -3.25 3.60 6.73
CA ILE A 155 -4.16 3.23 7.83
C ILE A 155 -4.79 1.87 7.56
N TYR A 156 -5.18 1.60 6.33
CA TYR A 156 -5.76 0.32 5.93
C TYR A 156 -4.80 -0.85 6.13
N SER A 157 -3.51 -0.66 5.83
CA SER A 157 -2.51 -1.71 6.03
C SER A 157 -2.30 -2.02 7.51
N ILE A 158 -2.31 -0.99 8.36
CA ILE A 158 -2.25 -1.13 9.81
C ILE A 158 -3.48 -1.87 10.32
N TRP A 159 -4.68 -1.39 9.96
CA TRP A 159 -5.95 -2.00 10.31
C TRP A 159 -5.99 -3.47 9.90
N ARG A 160 -5.66 -3.79 8.64
CA ARG A 160 -5.61 -5.17 8.13
C ARG A 160 -4.62 -6.04 8.90
N LYS A 161 -3.45 -5.50 9.28
CA LYS A 161 -2.46 -6.25 10.08
C LYS A 161 -2.96 -6.51 11.50
N MET A 162 -3.60 -5.52 12.14
CA MET A 162 -4.26 -5.66 13.45
C MET A 162 -5.34 -6.73 13.42
N SER A 163 -6.28 -6.63 12.47
CA SER A 163 -7.40 -7.58 12.34
C SER A 163 -6.91 -9.00 12.07
N ARG A 164 -5.91 -9.18 11.21
CA ARG A 164 -5.38 -10.51 10.85
C ARG A 164 -4.59 -11.15 11.99
N LYS A 165 -3.71 -10.40 12.65
CA LYS A 165 -2.86 -10.93 13.74
C LYS A 165 -3.55 -10.89 15.11
N LYS A 166 -4.72 -10.25 15.23
CA LYS A 166 -5.43 -9.98 16.49
C LYS A 166 -4.52 -9.29 17.52
N VAL A 167 -3.75 -8.31 17.06
CA VAL A 167 -2.80 -7.55 17.87
C VAL A 167 -3.23 -6.10 18.00
N ASP A 168 -2.90 -5.50 19.14
CA ASP A 168 -3.13 -4.09 19.39
C ASP A 168 -2.11 -3.21 18.67
N PHE A 169 -2.43 -1.91 18.55
CA PHE A 169 -1.62 -0.94 17.82
C PHE A 169 -0.17 -0.87 18.34
N ASP A 170 0.01 -0.96 19.66
CA ASP A 170 1.32 -0.90 20.30
C ASP A 170 2.21 -2.11 20.00
N GLN A 171 1.61 -3.25 19.65
CA GLN A 171 2.33 -4.46 19.25
C GLN A 171 2.70 -4.45 17.76
N ILE A 172 2.28 -3.43 17.01
CA ILE A 172 2.70 -3.26 15.62
C ILE A 172 4.06 -2.56 15.63
N PHE A 173 5.11 -3.37 15.71
CA PHE A 173 6.51 -3.00 15.51
C PHE A 173 6.78 -2.22 14.21
N ASP A 174 5.86 -2.36 13.27
CA ASP A 174 6.06 -2.13 11.85
C ASP A 174 5.53 -0.77 11.36
N VAL A 175 5.18 0.12 12.29
CA VAL A 175 4.77 1.51 11.97
C VAL A 175 6.00 2.37 11.61
N ARG A 176 7.20 1.90 11.92
CA ARG A 176 8.49 2.54 11.63
C ARG A 176 9.14 1.85 10.43
N ALA A 177 9.09 2.51 9.28
CA ALA A 177 9.69 1.98 8.06
C ALA A 177 10.56 3.03 7.36
N VAL A 178 11.69 2.59 6.82
CA VAL A 178 12.62 3.38 6.01
C VAL A 178 12.70 2.76 4.62
N ARG A 179 12.66 3.59 3.59
CA ARG A 179 12.91 3.21 2.21
C ARG A 179 14.27 3.71 1.79
N VAL A 180 15.06 2.81 1.23
CA VAL A 180 16.36 3.06 0.61
C VAL A 180 16.19 2.82 -0.89
N LEU A 181 16.50 3.83 -1.69
CA LEU A 181 16.56 3.73 -3.15
C LEU A 181 18.02 3.77 -3.59
N VAL A 182 18.45 2.79 -4.38
CA VAL A 182 19.81 2.69 -4.94
C VAL A 182 19.77 2.50 -6.45
N ASP A 183 20.91 2.64 -7.10
CA ASP A 183 21.00 2.62 -8.57
C ASP A 183 21.04 1.19 -9.14
N THR A 184 21.59 0.22 -8.39
CA THR A 184 21.78 -1.15 -8.89
C THR A 184 21.30 -2.23 -7.92
N VAL A 185 21.07 -3.43 -8.47
CA VAL A 185 20.76 -4.63 -7.66
C VAL A 185 21.93 -4.98 -6.74
N ALA A 186 23.18 -4.81 -7.19
CA ALA A 186 24.36 -5.04 -6.36
C ALA A 186 24.36 -4.11 -5.13
N ASP A 187 24.04 -2.82 -5.34
CA ASP A 187 23.92 -1.85 -4.26
C ASP A 187 22.77 -2.19 -3.30
N CYS A 188 21.71 -2.88 -3.75
CA CYS A 188 20.65 -3.34 -2.86
C CYS A 188 21.17 -4.32 -1.81
N TYR A 189 21.97 -5.30 -2.24
CA TYR A 189 22.57 -6.30 -1.35
C TYR A 189 23.71 -5.71 -0.51
N ALA A 190 24.47 -4.76 -1.05
CA ALA A 190 25.48 -4.03 -0.27
C ALA A 190 24.84 -3.19 0.84
N ALA A 191 23.77 -2.45 0.53
CA ALA A 191 22.99 -1.69 1.50
C ALA A 191 22.36 -2.59 2.57
N LEU A 192 21.88 -3.78 2.19
CA LEU A 192 21.39 -4.80 3.12
C LEU A 192 22.49 -5.23 4.10
N GLY A 193 23.67 -5.56 3.58
CA GLY A 193 24.82 -5.97 4.39
C GLY A 193 25.23 -4.89 5.39
N ILE A 194 25.26 -3.62 4.97
CA ILE A 194 25.53 -2.49 5.87
C ILE A 194 24.44 -2.36 6.95
N ALA A 195 23.17 -2.46 6.58
CA ALA A 195 22.07 -2.38 7.54
C ALA A 195 22.13 -3.49 8.61
N HIS A 196 22.44 -4.73 8.21
CA HIS A 196 22.61 -5.86 9.13
C HIS A 196 23.92 -5.79 9.94
N GLY A 197 24.94 -5.10 9.43
CA GLY A 197 26.17 -4.80 10.18
C GLY A 197 25.96 -3.74 11.25
N LEU A 198 25.02 -2.81 11.04
CA LEU A 198 24.67 -1.76 12.01
C LEU A 198 23.74 -2.29 13.10
N TRP A 199 22.77 -3.12 12.73
CA TRP A 199 21.70 -3.55 13.60
C TRP A 199 21.40 -5.02 13.41
N GLN A 200 21.18 -5.73 14.52
CA GLN A 200 20.84 -7.14 14.49
C GLN A 200 19.51 -7.35 13.76
N HIS A 201 19.49 -8.24 12.77
CA HIS A 201 18.27 -8.59 12.05
C HIS A 201 17.31 -9.37 12.95
N ILE A 202 16.01 -9.20 12.71
CA ILE A 202 14.95 -9.94 13.41
C ILE A 202 14.65 -11.22 12.62
N PRO A 203 14.82 -12.41 13.21
CA PRO A 203 14.56 -13.67 12.51
C PRO A 203 13.14 -13.77 11.97
N GLY A 204 13.00 -14.26 10.74
CA GLY A 204 11.69 -14.45 10.08
C GLY A 204 11.06 -13.18 9.50
N GLU A 205 11.71 -12.02 9.62
CA GLU A 205 11.25 -10.75 9.05
C GLU A 205 12.21 -10.29 7.93
N PHE A 206 12.63 -11.22 7.06
CA PHE A 206 13.42 -10.97 5.86
C PHE A 206 12.72 -11.56 4.63
N ASP A 207 12.47 -10.74 3.62
CA ASP A 207 11.92 -11.15 2.32
C ASP A 207 12.76 -10.57 1.17
N ASP A 208 13.22 -11.43 0.26
CA ASP A 208 13.91 -11.01 -0.96
C ASP A 208 12.95 -11.05 -2.17
N TYR A 209 12.27 -9.93 -2.42
CA TYR A 209 11.43 -9.77 -3.61
C TYR A 209 12.22 -9.33 -4.85
N ILE A 210 13.53 -9.12 -4.78
CA ILE A 210 14.35 -8.94 -5.99
C ILE A 210 14.55 -10.31 -6.65
N ALA A 211 14.96 -11.30 -5.85
CA ALA A 211 15.12 -12.69 -6.30
C ALA A 211 13.78 -13.36 -6.61
N THR A 212 12.74 -13.07 -5.81
CA THR A 212 11.41 -13.66 -5.96
C THR A 212 10.34 -12.57 -6.10
N PRO A 213 10.20 -11.93 -7.29
CA PRO A 213 9.25 -10.85 -7.50
C PRO A 213 7.81 -11.25 -7.17
N LYS A 214 7.03 -10.31 -6.63
CA LYS A 214 5.59 -10.55 -6.42
C LYS A 214 4.88 -10.66 -7.77
N ALA A 215 3.69 -11.27 -7.75
CA ALA A 215 2.84 -11.43 -8.95
C ALA A 215 2.45 -10.11 -9.65
N ASN A 216 2.65 -8.96 -9.00
CA ASN A 216 2.45 -7.63 -9.57
C ASN A 216 3.76 -6.93 -9.95
N PHE A 217 4.83 -7.70 -10.21
CA PHE A 217 6.17 -7.21 -10.58
C PHE A 217 6.86 -6.35 -9.52
N TYR A 218 6.37 -6.37 -8.27
CA TYR A 218 7.01 -5.64 -7.18
C TYR A 218 8.33 -6.32 -6.79
N GLN A 219 9.41 -5.52 -6.77
CA GLN A 219 10.76 -5.91 -6.38
C GLN A 219 11.30 -4.96 -5.30
N SER A 220 11.86 -5.53 -4.24
CA SER A 220 12.51 -4.86 -3.11
C SER A 220 13.02 -5.92 -2.14
N ILE A 221 14.09 -5.64 -1.41
CA ILE A 221 14.47 -6.40 -0.22
C ILE A 221 13.77 -5.78 0.98
N HIS A 222 13.05 -6.58 1.77
CA HIS A 222 12.42 -6.16 3.02
C HIS A 222 13.16 -6.85 4.18
N THR A 223 13.55 -6.07 5.19
CA THR A 223 14.14 -6.63 6.41
C THR A 223 13.71 -5.82 7.62
N ALA A 224 13.45 -6.48 8.75
CA ALA A 224 13.31 -5.82 10.04
C ALA A 224 14.57 -6.00 10.89
N VAL A 225 15.03 -4.93 11.53
CA VAL A 225 16.21 -4.91 12.40
C VAL A 225 15.90 -4.27 13.75
N ALA A 226 16.65 -4.64 14.79
CA ALA A 226 16.62 -4.01 16.10
C ALA A 226 17.41 -2.69 16.05
N GLY A 227 16.72 -1.58 15.82
CA GLY A 227 17.31 -0.28 15.57
C GLY A 227 18.01 0.36 16.79
N PRO A 228 18.53 1.58 16.63
CA PRO A 228 19.53 2.17 17.53
C PRO A 228 18.98 2.53 18.91
N GLU A 229 17.69 2.85 19.03
CA GLU A 229 17.07 3.25 20.29
C GLU A 229 16.53 2.01 21.02
N SER A 230 17.30 1.48 21.97
CA SER A 230 16.91 0.36 22.85
C SER A 230 16.40 -0.88 22.10
N GLY A 231 16.91 -1.14 20.89
CA GLY A 231 16.50 -2.28 20.06
C GLY A 231 15.10 -2.16 19.47
N MET A 232 14.51 -0.95 19.47
CA MET A 232 13.20 -0.72 18.85
C MET A 232 13.24 -1.14 17.38
N PRO A 233 12.27 -1.95 16.92
CA PRO A 233 12.29 -2.50 15.57
C PRO A 233 12.04 -1.42 14.51
N VAL A 234 12.74 -1.57 13.39
CA VAL A 234 12.56 -0.77 12.18
C VAL A 234 12.57 -1.65 10.95
N GLU A 235 11.60 -1.45 10.07
CA GLU A 235 11.55 -2.07 8.74
C GLU A 235 12.40 -1.25 7.76
N ILE A 236 13.29 -1.90 7.02
CA ILE A 236 14.09 -1.30 5.96
C ILE A 236 13.71 -1.96 4.64
N GLN A 237 13.33 -1.14 3.67
CA GLN A 237 12.97 -1.56 2.32
C GLN A 237 13.96 -1.00 1.32
N ILE A 238 14.70 -1.87 0.64
CA ILE A 238 15.78 -1.51 -0.27
C ILE A 238 15.36 -1.90 -1.69
N ARG A 239 15.52 -1.01 -2.66
CA ARG A 239 15.19 -1.27 -4.07
C ARG A 239 15.83 -0.26 -5.01
#